data_AF-A0A966KL65-F1
#
_entry.id   AF-A0A966KL65-F1
#
_cell.length_a   1.000
_cell.length_b   1.000
_cell.length_c   1.000
_cell.angle_alpha   90.00
_cell.angle_beta   90.00
_cell.angle_gamma   90.00
#
_symmetry.space_group_name_H-M   'P 1'
#
loop_
_entity.id
_entity.type
_entity.pdbx_description
1 polymer ?
#
loop_
_entity_poly.entity_id
_entity_poly.type
_entity_poly.pdbx_seq_one_letter_code
_entity_poly.pdbx_strand_id
1 'polypeptide(L)'
;MISRFAENSDSAIDVHICTSETFENLMLELGDEVRDWCNLHFFSGKLGQALICPIGHKRPIALLGCGSSDDRKSGRFFLAAAAKKLPSGCYKITGDIPLANPKLEVLGWLMSQYEFKKYKRNSESGIAELVKPINLDTNWIEAILAGE
;
A
#
# COMPACT_ATOMS: atom_id res chain seq x y z
N MET A 1 9.37 -11.68 14.76
CA MET A 1 9.43 -12.43 13.49
C MET A 1 9.13 -11.42 12.40
N ILE A 2 10.15 -11.04 11.64
CA ILE A 2 10.08 -9.98 10.64
C ILE A 2 9.06 -10.36 9.56
N SER A 3 8.23 -9.39 9.14
CA SER A 3 7.17 -9.62 8.16
C SER A 3 7.77 -10.03 6.82
N ARG A 4 7.40 -11.22 6.33
CA ARG A 4 7.73 -11.70 4.99
C ARG A 4 6.61 -11.31 4.03
N PHE A 5 6.86 -11.45 2.72
CA PHE A 5 5.80 -11.37 1.73
C PHE A 5 4.76 -12.48 1.97
N ALA A 6 3.49 -12.17 1.75
CA ALA A 6 2.43 -13.17 1.73
C ALA A 6 2.54 -14.07 0.49
N GLU A 7 2.05 -15.30 0.62
CA GLU A 7 1.84 -16.17 -0.52
C GLU A 7 0.87 -15.51 -1.50
N ASN A 8 1.07 -15.75 -2.80
CA ASN A 8 0.16 -15.24 -3.82
C ASN A 8 -1.23 -15.84 -3.60
N SER A 9 -2.14 -15.04 -3.07
CA SER A 9 -3.56 -15.41 -2.97
C SER A 9 -4.32 -14.78 -4.13
N ASP A 10 -5.15 -15.58 -4.79
CA ASP A 10 -6.13 -15.05 -5.75
C ASP A 10 -7.09 -14.06 -5.06
N SER A 11 -7.29 -14.18 -3.74
CA SER A 11 -8.17 -13.29 -2.97
C SER A 11 -7.52 -11.96 -2.55
N ALA A 12 -6.32 -11.64 -3.03
CA ALA A 12 -5.63 -10.39 -2.65
C ALA A 12 -6.37 -9.15 -3.19
N ILE A 13 -6.41 -8.09 -2.39
CA ILE A 13 -6.99 -6.80 -2.75
C ILE A 13 -5.98 -6.05 -3.62
N ASP A 14 -6.39 -5.64 -4.82
CA ASP A 14 -5.55 -4.83 -5.71
C ASP A 14 -5.29 -3.45 -5.09
N VAL A 15 -4.03 -3.06 -5.04
CA VAL A 15 -3.55 -1.79 -4.51
C VAL A 15 -3.04 -0.93 -5.65
N HIS A 16 -3.58 0.26 -5.77
CA HIS A 16 -3.08 1.31 -6.67
C HIS A 16 -2.40 2.41 -5.85
N ILE A 17 -1.22 2.80 -6.31
CA ILE A 17 -0.45 3.88 -5.69
C ILE A 17 -0.77 5.17 -6.41
N CYS A 18 -1.19 6.16 -5.63
CA CYS A 18 -1.63 7.45 -6.10
C CYS A 18 -0.74 8.54 -5.50
N THR A 19 -0.24 9.42 -6.34
CA THR A 19 0.35 10.69 -5.92
C THR A 19 -0.64 11.80 -6.22
N SER A 20 -0.43 12.99 -5.66
CA SER A 20 -1.26 14.15 -6.02
C SER A 20 -1.21 14.46 -7.53
N GLU A 21 -0.13 14.09 -8.20
CA GLU A 21 0.09 14.31 -9.64
C GLU A 21 -0.59 13.23 -10.49
N THR A 22 -0.61 11.97 -10.03
CA THR A 22 -1.20 10.85 -10.78
C THR A 22 -2.68 10.63 -10.49
N PHE A 23 -3.26 11.35 -9.51
CA PHE A 23 -4.64 11.18 -9.08
C PHE A 23 -5.63 11.30 -10.25
N GLU A 24 -5.56 12.36 -11.04
CA GLU A 24 -6.52 12.56 -12.13
C GLU A 24 -6.43 11.45 -13.20
N ASN A 25 -5.22 11.02 -13.57
CA ASN A 25 -5.02 9.93 -14.52
C ASN A 25 -5.57 8.60 -13.98
N LEU A 26 -5.27 8.30 -12.71
CA LEU A 26 -5.74 7.07 -12.08
C LEU A 26 -7.27 7.03 -11.99
N MET A 27 -7.92 8.16 -11.72
CA MET A 27 -9.39 8.24 -11.71
C MET A 27 -9.99 8.06 -13.12
N LEU A 28 -9.29 8.44 -14.19
CA LEU A 28 -9.73 8.15 -15.56
C LEU A 28 -9.66 6.65 -15.89
N GLU A 29 -8.67 5.94 -15.35
CA GLU A 29 -8.51 4.49 -15.53
C GLU A 29 -9.52 3.69 -14.69
N LEU A 30 -9.76 4.12 -13.44
CA LEU A 30 -10.64 3.42 -12.50
C LEU A 30 -12.14 3.75 -12.67
N GLY A 31 -12.44 4.89 -13.29
CA GLY A 31 -13.80 5.35 -13.58
C GLY A 31 -14.45 6.19 -12.49
N ASP A 32 -15.63 6.73 -12.80
CA ASP A 32 -16.30 7.74 -11.96
C ASP A 32 -16.80 7.22 -10.61
N GLU A 33 -17.11 5.93 -10.48
CA GLU A 33 -17.55 5.33 -9.20
C GLU A 33 -16.46 5.43 -8.14
N VAL A 34 -15.21 5.12 -8.51
CA VAL A 34 -14.06 5.22 -7.61
C VAL A 34 -13.76 6.69 -7.29
N ARG A 35 -13.90 7.57 -8.29
CA ARG A 35 -13.71 9.02 -8.11
C ARG A 35 -14.72 9.61 -7.10
N ASP A 36 -15.99 9.26 -7.21
CA ASP A 36 -17.02 9.74 -6.28
C ASP A 36 -16.73 9.26 -4.85
N TRP A 37 -16.32 8.00 -4.70
CA TRP A 37 -15.88 7.45 -3.41
C TRP A 37 -14.66 8.19 -2.85
N CYS A 38 -13.68 8.52 -3.68
CA CYS A 38 -12.53 9.32 -3.27
C CYS A 38 -12.95 10.71 -2.78
N ASN A 39 -13.86 11.37 -3.49
CA ASN A 39 -14.39 12.67 -3.10
C ASN A 39 -15.14 12.60 -1.76
N LEU A 40 -15.99 11.59 -1.58
CA LEU A 40 -16.74 11.36 -0.34
C LEU A 40 -15.81 11.21 0.87
N HIS A 41 -14.67 10.53 0.69
CA HIS A 41 -13.68 10.28 1.73
C HIS A 41 -12.53 11.30 1.77
N PHE A 42 -12.63 12.40 1.00
CA PHE A 42 -11.58 13.43 0.88
C PHE A 42 -10.19 12.85 0.53
N PHE A 43 -10.16 11.77 -0.25
CA PHE A 43 -8.95 11.16 -0.77
C PHE A 43 -8.50 11.88 -2.04
N SER A 44 -7.26 12.34 -2.05
CA SER A 44 -6.69 13.07 -3.20
C SER A 44 -5.22 12.71 -3.45
N GLY A 45 -4.78 11.53 -3.00
CA GLY A 45 -3.39 11.09 -3.12
C GLY A 45 -2.40 11.79 -2.17
N LYS A 46 -2.88 12.51 -1.14
CA LYS A 46 -2.02 13.17 -0.15
C LYS A 46 -1.22 12.15 0.64
N LEU A 47 -0.13 12.62 1.25
CA LEU A 47 0.81 11.77 1.94
C LEU A 47 0.15 10.96 3.06
N GLY A 48 0.34 9.64 3.03
CA GLY A 48 -0.14 8.73 4.05
C GLY A 48 -1.65 8.55 4.07
N GLN A 49 -2.36 8.87 2.98
CA GLN A 49 -3.77 8.50 2.85
C GLN A 49 -3.89 7.03 2.44
N ALA A 50 -4.92 6.34 2.93
CA ALA A 50 -5.31 5.02 2.45
C ALA A 50 -6.83 4.96 2.39
N LEU A 51 -7.37 4.39 1.31
CA LEU A 51 -8.80 4.25 1.12
C LEU A 51 -9.10 2.93 0.43
N ILE A 52 -10.02 2.14 0.99
CA ILE A 52 -10.59 0.99 0.29
C ILE A 52 -11.85 1.48 -0.44
N CYS A 53 -11.89 1.24 -1.74
CA CYS A 53 -12.98 1.61 -2.61
C CYS A 53 -13.71 0.33 -3.06
N PRO A 54 -15.01 0.19 -2.78
CA PRO A 54 -15.80 -0.86 -3.41
C PRO A 54 -15.93 -0.57 -4.92
N ILE A 55 -15.95 -1.61 -5.74
CA ILE A 55 -16.22 -1.49 -7.19
C ILE A 55 -17.38 -2.42 -7.55
N GLY A 56 -18.61 -1.91 -7.55
CA GLY A 56 -19.82 -2.68 -7.80
C GLY A 56 -19.86 -4.03 -7.09
N HIS A 57 -20.00 -5.12 -7.85
CA HIS A 57 -19.95 -6.51 -7.34
C HIS A 57 -18.58 -7.18 -7.47
N LYS A 58 -17.55 -6.43 -7.84
CA LYS A 58 -16.17 -6.92 -7.94
C LYS A 58 -15.50 -6.82 -6.57
N ARG A 59 -14.30 -7.40 -6.48
CA ARG A 59 -13.43 -7.22 -5.32
C ARG A 59 -13.11 -5.72 -5.14
N PRO A 60 -13.08 -5.22 -3.90
CA PRO A 60 -12.70 -3.84 -3.67
C PRO A 60 -11.24 -3.62 -4.07
N ILE A 61 -10.89 -2.37 -4.33
CA ILE A 61 -9.52 -1.94 -4.55
C ILE A 61 -9.06 -1.07 -3.37
N ALA A 62 -7.76 -1.00 -3.16
CA ALA A 62 -7.15 -0.11 -2.19
C ALA A 62 -6.35 0.98 -2.91
N LEU A 63 -6.55 2.22 -2.50
CA LEU A 63 -5.82 3.39 -2.98
C LEU A 63 -4.89 3.90 -1.89
N LEU A 64 -3.61 4.10 -2.22
CA LEU A 64 -2.62 4.60 -1.29
C LEU A 64 -2.05 5.94 -1.77
N GLY A 65 -2.18 6.96 -0.93
CA GLY A 65 -1.69 8.31 -1.19
C GLY A 65 -0.23 8.48 -0.74
N CYS A 66 0.67 8.73 -1.69
CA CYS A 66 2.09 8.94 -1.45
C CYS A 66 2.52 10.42 -1.61
N GLY A 67 1.57 11.35 -1.52
CA GLY A 67 1.82 12.79 -1.49
C GLY A 67 2.18 13.39 -2.84
N SER A 68 2.59 14.66 -2.81
CA SER A 68 3.14 15.36 -3.97
C SER A 68 4.66 15.21 -4.04
N SER A 69 5.26 15.59 -5.16
CA SER A 69 6.71 15.65 -5.30
C SER A 69 7.40 16.55 -4.26
N ASP A 70 6.70 17.55 -3.71
CA ASP A 70 7.25 18.41 -2.66
C ASP A 70 7.25 17.72 -1.29
N ASP A 71 6.16 17.05 -0.91
CA ASP A 71 6.08 16.20 0.30
C ASP A 71 7.22 15.17 0.33
N ARG A 72 7.59 14.67 -0.86
CA ARG A 72 8.61 13.64 -1.01
C ARG A 72 10.05 14.13 -0.88
N LYS A 73 10.30 15.44 -0.83
CA LYS A 73 11.66 16.00 -0.66
C LYS A 73 12.21 15.82 0.75
N SER A 74 11.33 15.74 1.76
CA SER A 74 11.72 15.82 3.18
C SER A 74 11.57 14.50 3.93
N GLY A 75 11.19 13.41 3.25
CA GLY A 75 10.87 12.14 3.91
C GLY A 75 11.29 10.89 3.14
N ARG A 76 10.92 9.74 3.68
CA ARG A 76 11.08 8.39 3.09
C ARG A 76 9.91 7.53 3.57
N PHE A 77 9.67 6.38 2.93
CA PHE A 77 8.65 5.40 3.34
C PHE A 77 7.23 5.94 3.30
N PHE A 78 6.91 6.66 2.23
CA PHE A 78 5.59 7.26 2.01
C PHE A 78 4.52 6.18 1.80
N LEU A 79 4.88 5.12 1.08
CA LEU A 79 4.04 3.94 0.88
C LEU A 79 3.75 3.24 2.21
N ALA A 80 4.76 3.11 3.08
CA ALA A 80 4.61 2.51 4.40
C ALA A 80 3.64 3.31 5.29
N ALA A 81 3.73 4.65 5.24
CA ALA A 81 2.84 5.53 5.98
C ALA A 81 1.37 5.36 5.54
N ALA A 82 1.12 5.17 4.25
CA ALA A 82 -0.20 4.87 3.72
C ALA A 82 -0.65 3.46 4.10
N ALA A 83 0.20 2.45 3.88
CA ALA A 83 -0.07 1.05 4.16
C ALA A 83 -0.47 0.76 5.62
N LYS A 84 0.10 1.51 6.57
CA LYS A 84 -0.22 1.37 8.00
C LYS A 84 -1.69 1.69 8.33
N LYS A 85 -2.39 2.43 7.47
CA LYS A 85 -3.81 2.75 7.63
C LYS A 85 -4.75 1.74 6.97
N LEU A 86 -4.20 0.76 6.24
CA LEU A 86 -5.02 -0.30 5.68
C LEU A 86 -5.50 -1.25 6.78
N PRO A 87 -6.72 -1.79 6.65
CA PRO A 87 -7.16 -2.88 7.50
C PRO A 87 -6.36 -4.15 7.21
N SER A 88 -6.50 -5.12 8.10
CA SER A 88 -5.94 -6.46 7.95
C SER A 88 -6.35 -7.10 6.63
N GLY A 89 -5.39 -7.71 5.92
CA GLY A 89 -5.70 -8.43 4.69
C GLY A 89 -4.48 -8.65 3.81
N CYS A 90 -4.68 -9.39 2.72
CA CYS A 90 -3.67 -9.59 1.69
C CYS A 90 -3.85 -8.54 0.59
N TYR A 91 -2.77 -7.85 0.26
CA TYR A 91 -2.74 -6.76 -0.70
C TYR A 91 -1.73 -7.03 -1.80
N LYS A 92 -2.09 -6.67 -3.03
CA LYS A 92 -1.24 -6.84 -4.21
C LYS A 92 -1.09 -5.51 -4.92
N ILE A 93 0.15 -4.99 -5.01
CA ILE A 93 0.40 -3.78 -5.77
C ILE A 93 0.21 -4.07 -7.26
N THR A 94 -0.72 -3.32 -7.87
CA THR A 94 -1.05 -3.41 -9.29
C THR A 94 -0.59 -2.14 -9.99
N GLY A 95 0.12 -2.31 -11.11
CA GLY A 95 0.76 -1.21 -11.85
C GLY A 95 2.20 -0.94 -11.42
N ASP A 96 2.66 0.26 -11.72
CA ASP A 96 3.98 0.76 -11.33
C ASP A 96 3.92 1.45 -9.96
N ILE A 97 5.07 1.56 -9.29
CA ILE A 97 5.22 2.34 -8.07
C ILE A 97 5.88 3.66 -8.47
N PRO A 98 5.11 4.76 -8.67
CA PRO A 98 5.60 6.03 -9.20
C PRO A 98 6.37 6.84 -8.15
N LEU A 99 7.33 6.21 -7.50
CA LEU A 99 8.18 6.75 -6.43
C LEU A 99 9.64 6.52 -6.80
N ALA A 100 10.51 7.44 -6.37
CA ALA A 100 11.92 7.43 -6.78
C ALA A 100 12.66 6.13 -6.43
N ASN A 101 12.27 5.44 -5.35
CA ASN A 101 12.91 4.20 -4.90
C ASN A 101 11.87 3.13 -4.54
N PRO A 102 11.30 2.41 -5.52
CA PRO A 102 10.21 1.47 -5.27
C PRO A 102 10.61 0.29 -4.36
N LYS A 103 11.87 -0.18 -4.46
CA LYS A 103 12.42 -1.20 -3.55
C LYS A 103 12.41 -0.75 -2.08
N LEU A 104 12.80 0.50 -1.81
CA LEU A 104 12.86 1.06 -0.47
C LEU A 104 11.45 1.24 0.12
N GLU A 105 10.50 1.64 -0.71
CA GLU A 105 9.11 1.83 -0.29
C GLU A 105 8.42 0.50 0.07
N VAL A 106 8.66 -0.55 -0.72
CA VAL A 106 8.18 -1.91 -0.41
C VAL A 106 8.86 -2.47 0.84
N LEU A 107 10.17 -2.26 1.02
CA LEU A 107 10.86 -2.61 2.25
C LEU A 107 10.22 -1.89 3.46
N GLY A 108 9.98 -0.58 3.33
CA GLY A 108 9.32 0.22 4.35
C GLY A 108 7.93 -0.30 4.71
N TRP A 109 7.13 -0.74 3.72
CA TRP A 109 5.85 -1.40 3.96
C TRP A 109 6.05 -2.60 4.88
N LEU A 110 6.88 -3.56 4.50
CA LEU A 110 7.09 -4.80 5.26
C LEU A 110 7.57 -4.52 6.69
N MET A 111 8.48 -3.57 6.86
CA MET A 111 8.95 -3.13 8.17
C MET A 111 7.84 -2.46 9.00
N SER A 112 7.00 -1.64 8.38
CA SER A 112 5.92 -0.90 9.08
C SER A 112 4.78 -1.78 9.59
N GLN A 113 4.60 -2.95 8.97
CA GLN A 113 3.56 -3.93 9.32
C GLN A 113 4.03 -4.90 10.41
N TYR A 114 5.25 -4.75 10.93
CA TYR A 114 5.72 -5.57 12.03
C TYR A 114 5.04 -5.16 13.35
N GLU A 115 4.25 -6.05 13.93
CA GLU A 115 3.70 -5.88 15.28
C GLU A 115 4.31 -6.89 16.27
N PHE A 116 4.91 -6.39 17.35
CA PHE A 116 5.43 -7.24 18.43
C PHE A 116 4.29 -7.77 19.31
N LYS A 117 3.77 -8.95 18.96
CA LYS A 117 2.58 -9.54 19.61
C LYS A 117 2.86 -10.28 20.94
N LYS A 118 4.10 -10.27 21.46
CA LYS A 118 4.55 -11.13 22.59
C LYS A 118 3.74 -10.99 23.90
N TYR A 119 3.04 -9.86 24.11
CA TYR A 119 2.27 -9.60 25.34
C TYR A 119 0.80 -9.24 25.13
N LYS A 120 0.28 -9.18 23.89
CA LYS A 120 -1.12 -8.84 23.62
C LYS A 120 -1.93 -10.11 23.32
N ARG A 121 -2.77 -10.51 24.28
CA ARG A 121 -3.60 -11.74 24.20
C ARG A 121 -4.75 -11.66 23.19
N ASN A 122 -5.16 -10.46 22.79
CA ASN A 122 -6.20 -10.18 21.79
C ASN A 122 -5.84 -8.88 21.04
N SER A 123 -4.97 -8.94 20.04
CA SER A 123 -4.85 -7.86 19.07
C SER A 123 -5.71 -8.22 17.86
N GLU A 124 -6.89 -7.61 17.75
CA GLU A 124 -7.71 -7.61 16.52
C GLU A 124 -7.03 -6.86 15.35
N SER A 125 -5.86 -6.25 15.58
CA SER A 125 -4.98 -5.76 14.51
C SER A 125 -4.33 -6.95 13.79
N GLY A 126 -4.98 -7.41 12.73
CA GLY A 126 -4.28 -8.09 11.64
C GLY A 126 -3.50 -7.06 10.81
N ILE A 127 -2.40 -7.51 10.23
CA ILE A 127 -1.47 -6.68 9.45
C ILE A 127 -1.93 -6.61 7.98
N ALA A 128 -1.51 -5.56 7.27
CA ALA A 128 -1.67 -5.47 5.82
C ALA A 128 -0.52 -6.24 5.15
N GLU A 129 -0.77 -7.51 4.86
CA GLU A 129 0.21 -8.39 4.23
C GLU A 129 0.38 -8.02 2.76
N LEU A 130 1.63 -7.98 2.30
CA LEU A 130 1.95 -7.62 0.92
C LEU A 130 2.33 -8.86 0.13
N VAL A 131 1.63 -9.12 -0.96
CA VAL A 131 2.01 -10.11 -1.96
C VAL A 131 3.23 -9.62 -2.73
N LYS A 132 4.14 -10.53 -3.06
CA LYS A 132 5.36 -10.24 -3.82
C LYS A 132 5.03 -9.45 -5.11
N PRO A 133 5.48 -8.18 -5.23
CA PRO A 133 5.23 -7.38 -6.43
C PRO A 133 5.95 -7.98 -7.64
N ILE A 134 5.23 -8.14 -8.75
CA ILE A 134 5.77 -8.77 -9.97
C ILE A 134 6.81 -7.91 -10.70
N ASN A 135 6.73 -6.59 -10.53
CA ASN A 135 7.57 -5.61 -11.22
C ASN A 135 8.85 -5.23 -10.43
N LEU A 136 9.17 -5.98 -9.36
CA LEU A 136 10.29 -5.66 -8.46
C LEU A 136 11.11 -6.90 -8.14
N ASP A 137 12.43 -6.78 -8.24
CA ASP A 137 13.36 -7.77 -7.70
C ASP A 137 13.33 -7.72 -6.17
N THR A 138 12.66 -8.69 -5.55
CA THR A 138 12.48 -8.77 -4.10
C THR A 138 13.58 -9.52 -3.39
N ASN A 139 14.51 -10.18 -4.10
CA ASN A 139 15.60 -10.94 -3.47
C ASN A 139 16.43 -10.05 -2.53
N TRP A 140 16.72 -8.82 -2.97
CA TRP A 140 17.42 -7.83 -2.15
C TRP A 140 16.61 -7.42 -0.90
N ILE A 141 15.29 -7.28 -1.04
CA ILE A 141 14.38 -6.88 0.06
C ILE A 141 14.34 -8.00 1.12
N GLU A 142 14.18 -9.25 0.66
CA GLU A 142 14.16 -10.43 1.53
C GLU A 142 15.50 -10.65 2.24
N ALA A 143 16.62 -10.40 1.55
CA ALA A 143 17.95 -10.49 2.13
C ALA A 143 18.18 -9.44 3.24
N ILE A 144 17.71 -8.20 3.05
CA ILE A 144 17.79 -7.15 4.07
C ILE A 144 16.94 -7.50 5.29
N LEU A 145 15.69 -7.94 5.06
CA LEU A 145 14.79 -8.35 6.15
C LEU A 145 15.29 -9.57 6.93
N ALA A 146 16.11 -10.43 6.32
CA ALA A 146 16.74 -11.56 7.02
C ALA A 146 17.98 -11.17 7.82
N GLY A 147 18.59 -10.02 7.51
CA GLY A 147 19.79 -9.50 8.16
C GLY A 147 19.54 -8.57 9.35
N GLU A 148 18.31 -8.09 9.54
CA GLU A 148 17.84 -7.42 10.77
C GLU A 148 17.46 -8.41 11.87
#